data_AF-A0A9Q1C396-F1
#
_entry.id   AF-A0A9Q1C396-F1
#
_cell.length_a   1.000
_cell.length_b   1.000
_cell.length_c   1.000
_cell.angle_alpha   90.00
_cell.angle_beta   90.00
_cell.angle_gamma   90.00
#
_symmetry.space_group_name_H-M   'P 1'
#
loop_
_entity.id
_entity.type
_entity.pdbx_description
1 polymer ?
#
loop_
_entity_poly.entity_id
_entity_poly.type
_entity_poly.pdbx_seq_one_letter_code
_entity_poly.pdbx_strand_id
1 'polypeptide(L)'
;MERFEDYIKLHHLKALMRKFGCHQPTDEMPEDGTFSPGRIIKREPGNVTLGEFKSMLESLGIDTTEWDTQMELLFAKVDTSADGMVDWNEFCTYMLLHYRENDKEIQKNSIAFVTEPTITHVPQIKVCGGMVC
;
A
#
# COMPACT_ATOMS: atom_id res chain seq x y z
N MET A 1 9.95 0.02 -12.20
CA MET A 1 9.72 -1.35 -11.72
C MET A 1 8.42 -1.29 -10.95
N GLU A 2 7.39 -2.00 -11.39
CA GLU A 2 6.08 -1.95 -10.74
C GLU A 2 6.12 -2.73 -9.42
N ARG A 3 5.47 -2.19 -8.40
CA ARG A 3 5.36 -2.78 -7.07
C ARG A 3 4.01 -3.45 -6.93
N PHE A 4 3.97 -4.67 -6.38
CA PHE A 4 2.73 -5.38 -6.11
C PHE A 4 1.76 -4.54 -5.24
N GLU A 5 2.29 -3.78 -4.28
CA GLU A 5 1.51 -2.90 -3.41
C GLU A 5 0.66 -1.87 -4.19
N ASP A 6 1.10 -1.46 -5.39
CA ASP A 6 0.37 -0.50 -6.23
C ASP A 6 -0.87 -1.12 -6.90
N TYR A 7 -0.93 -2.44 -7.02
CA TYR A 7 -2.08 -3.18 -7.55
C TYR A 7 -3.20 -3.36 -6.51
N ILE A 8 -2.89 -3.19 -5.23
CA ILE A 8 -3.88 -3.23 -4.16
C ILE A 8 -4.65 -1.90 -4.15
N LYS A 9 -5.97 -1.97 -4.39
CA LYS A 9 -6.88 -0.82 -4.43
C LYS A 9 -7.86 -0.90 -3.27
N LEU A 10 -8.60 0.20 -3.05
CA LEU A 10 -9.56 0.30 -1.94
C LEU A 10 -10.59 -0.84 -1.90
N HIS A 11 -11.05 -1.33 -3.05
CA HIS A 11 -12.00 -2.45 -3.10
C HIS A 11 -11.34 -3.78 -2.70
N HIS A 12 -10.08 -4.00 -3.06
CA HIS A 12 -9.28 -5.14 -2.58
C HIS A 12 -9.15 -5.08 -1.06
N LEU A 13 -8.79 -3.92 -0.49
CA LEU A 13 -8.68 -3.74 0.97
C LEU A 13 -10.00 -4.03 1.70
N LYS A 14 -11.14 -3.54 1.18
CA LYS A 14 -12.46 -3.84 1.75
C LYS A 14 -12.79 -5.33 1.72
N ALA A 15 -12.40 -6.02 0.66
CA ALA A 15 -12.63 -7.46 0.53
C ALA A 15 -11.69 -8.28 1.43
N LEU A 16 -10.42 -7.87 1.53
CA LEU A 16 -9.44 -8.44 2.45
C LEU A 16 -9.89 -8.26 3.90
N MET A 17 -10.36 -7.07 4.29
CA MET A 17 -10.90 -6.81 5.63
C MET A 17 -11.97 -7.84 6.02
N ARG A 18 -12.89 -8.15 5.09
CA ARG A 18 -13.90 -9.18 5.31
C ARG A 18 -13.30 -10.57 5.42
N LYS A 19 -12.33 -10.91 4.56
CA LYS A 19 -11.68 -12.23 4.54
C LYS A 19 -10.85 -12.49 5.80
N PHE A 20 -10.07 -11.52 6.25
CA PHE A 20 -9.36 -11.58 7.54
C PHE A 20 -10.35 -11.73 8.70
N GLY A 21 -11.43 -10.94 8.72
CA GLY A 21 -12.43 -11.00 9.78
C GLY A 21 -13.20 -12.33 9.88
N CYS A 22 -13.28 -13.10 8.79
CA CYS A 22 -13.89 -14.43 8.80
C CYS A 22 -12.87 -15.58 8.72
N HIS A 23 -11.56 -15.29 8.72
CA HIS A 23 -10.53 -16.30 8.59
C HIS A 23 -10.41 -17.09 9.90
N GLN A 24 -10.59 -18.40 9.80
CA GLN A 24 -10.30 -19.33 10.88
C GLN A 24 -9.06 -20.14 10.47
N PRO A 25 -7.93 -19.96 11.17
CA PRO A 25 -6.73 -20.72 10.88
C PRO A 25 -6.96 -22.21 11.19
N THR A 26 -6.36 -23.08 10.40
CA THR A 26 -6.28 -24.51 10.74
C THR A 26 -5.38 -24.71 11.96
N ASP A 27 -5.65 -25.74 12.76
CA ASP A 27 -4.81 -26.10 13.92
C ASP A 27 -3.37 -26.47 13.51
N GLU A 28 -3.20 -26.90 12.25
CA GLU A 28 -1.90 -27.22 11.67
C GLU A 28 -1.29 -25.99 11.00
N MET A 29 -0.04 -25.70 11.38
CA MET A 29 0.78 -24.70 10.70
C MET A 29 1.36 -25.35 9.43
N PRO A 30 1.23 -24.72 8.24
CA PRO A 30 1.78 -25.28 7.02
C PRO A 30 3.31 -25.40 7.09
N GLU A 31 3.86 -26.44 6.47
CA GLU A 31 5.29 -26.76 6.46
C GLU A 31 6.15 -25.64 5.82
N ASP A 32 5.53 -24.79 5.00
CA ASP A 32 6.17 -23.72 4.21
C ASP A 32 6.49 -22.44 5.01
N GLY A 33 6.40 -22.46 6.34
CA GLY A 33 6.69 -21.32 7.21
C GLY A 33 8.19 -21.19 7.55
N THR A 34 8.69 -19.94 7.56
CA THR A 34 9.95 -19.52 8.19
C THR A 34 9.91 -19.80 9.69
N PHE A 35 10.07 -21.07 10.05
CA PHE A 35 9.92 -21.52 11.41
C PHE A 35 11.28 -21.67 12.08
N SER A 36 11.40 -21.06 13.26
CA SER A 36 12.44 -21.46 14.21
C SER A 36 12.07 -22.84 14.75
N PRO A 37 12.80 -23.92 14.43
CA PRO A 37 12.42 -25.28 14.82
C PRO A 37 12.20 -25.38 16.34
N GLY A 38 10.98 -25.73 16.76
CA GLY A 38 10.62 -26.02 18.17
C GLY A 38 9.63 -25.06 18.86
N ARG A 39 9.19 -23.98 18.23
CA ARG A 39 8.24 -23.03 18.83
C ARG A 39 6.78 -23.33 18.49
N ILE A 40 6.00 -24.02 19.31
CA ILE A 40 4.56 -24.17 19.03
C ILE A 40 3.89 -22.79 19.11
N ILE A 41 3.51 -22.20 17.97
CA ILE A 41 2.79 -20.93 17.89
C ILE A 41 1.31 -21.26 17.70
N LYS A 42 0.47 -20.82 18.64
CA LYS A 42 -0.99 -20.93 18.51
C LYS A 42 -1.47 -19.87 17.52
N ARG A 43 -2.26 -20.28 16.53
CA ARG A 43 -2.89 -19.36 15.57
C ARG A 43 -4.18 -18.78 16.17
N GLU A 44 -4.31 -17.46 16.14
CA GLU A 44 -5.52 -16.76 16.58
C GLU A 44 -6.41 -16.45 15.35
N PRO A 45 -7.75 -16.34 15.51
CA PRO A 45 -8.64 -15.97 14.41
C PRO A 45 -8.24 -14.64 13.78
N GLY A 46 -8.19 -14.60 12.45
CA GLY A 46 -7.73 -13.45 11.69
C GLY A 46 -6.23 -13.40 11.41
N ASN A 47 -5.41 -14.30 11.97
CA ASN A 47 -4.01 -14.46 11.58
C ASN A 47 -3.88 -15.36 10.35
N VAL A 48 -3.19 -14.87 9.33
CA VAL A 48 -3.06 -15.55 8.04
C VAL A 48 -1.59 -15.81 7.74
N THR A 49 -1.30 -16.96 7.16
CA THR A 49 0.02 -17.30 6.62
C THR A 49 0.19 -16.74 5.21
N LEU A 50 1.42 -16.74 4.69
CA LEU A 50 1.70 -16.30 3.33
C LEU A 50 0.87 -17.06 2.28
N GLY A 51 0.76 -18.39 2.43
CA GLY A 51 -0.02 -19.22 1.51
C GLY A 51 -1.51 -18.86 1.52
N GLU A 52 -2.10 -18.71 2.71
CA GLU A 52 -3.50 -18.31 2.83
C GLU A 52 -3.72 -16.89 2.30
N PHE A 53 -2.77 -15.98 2.53
CA PHE A 53 -2.81 -14.62 2.00
C PHE A 53 -2.78 -14.61 0.47
N LYS A 54 -1.93 -15.41 -0.17
CA LYS A 54 -1.92 -15.63 -1.63
C LYS A 54 -3.29 -16.12 -2.12
N SER A 55 -3.82 -17.18 -1.51
CA SER A 55 -5.15 -17.70 -1.88
C SER A 55 -6.27 -16.68 -1.68
N MET A 56 -6.18 -15.81 -0.66
CA MET A 56 -7.12 -14.72 -0.48
C MET A 56 -7.05 -13.71 -1.62
N LEU A 57 -5.87 -13.36 -2.11
CA LEU A 57 -5.69 -12.44 -3.22
C LEU A 57 -6.17 -13.04 -4.56
N GLU A 58 -5.84 -14.30 -4.82
CA GLU A 58 -6.30 -15.03 -6.01
C GLU A 58 -7.84 -15.07 -6.08
N SER A 59 -8.49 -15.31 -4.93
CA SER A 59 -9.96 -15.30 -4.86
C SER A 59 -10.60 -13.91 -5.06
N LEU A 60 -9.81 -12.84 -5.03
CA LEU A 60 -10.23 -11.48 -5.39
C LEU A 60 -9.96 -11.15 -6.86
N GLY A 61 -9.40 -12.10 -7.63
CA GLY A 61 -9.06 -11.94 -9.03
C GLY A 61 -7.68 -11.31 -9.26
N ILE A 62 -6.82 -11.28 -8.23
CA ILE A 62 -5.43 -10.83 -8.36
C ILE A 62 -4.57 -12.05 -8.62
N ASP A 63 -4.00 -12.16 -9.82
CA ASP A 63 -3.02 -13.20 -10.14
C ASP A 63 -1.70 -12.91 -9.41
N THR A 64 -1.32 -13.81 -8.50
CA THR A 64 -0.12 -13.69 -7.67
C THR A 64 1.09 -14.41 -8.27
N THR A 65 0.94 -15.11 -9.39
CA THR A 65 1.98 -15.97 -9.98
C THR A 65 3.25 -15.20 -10.34
N GLU A 66 3.10 -13.99 -10.89
CA GLU A 66 4.24 -13.13 -11.28
C GLU A 66 4.84 -12.34 -10.11
N TRP A 67 4.17 -12.36 -8.96
CA TRP A 67 4.51 -11.52 -7.81
C TRP A 67 5.06 -12.31 -6.62
N ASP A 68 5.32 -13.61 -6.79
CA ASP A 68 5.66 -14.54 -5.71
C ASP A 68 6.77 -14.02 -4.79
N THR A 69 7.91 -13.59 -5.35
CA THR A 69 9.03 -13.00 -4.60
C THR A 69 8.66 -11.64 -3.98
N GLN A 70 7.87 -10.81 -4.67
CA GLN A 70 7.43 -9.53 -4.10
C GLN A 70 6.47 -9.72 -2.94
N MET A 71 5.65 -10.77 -2.98
CA MET A 71 4.74 -11.13 -1.91
C MET A 71 5.46 -11.68 -0.70
N GLU A 72 6.49 -12.51 -0.86
CA GLU A 72 7.36 -12.93 0.24
C GLU A 72 8.01 -11.72 0.92
N LEU A 73 8.56 -10.80 0.13
CA LEU A 73 9.15 -9.57 0.65
C LEU A 73 8.12 -8.65 1.31
N LEU A 74 6.91 -8.56 0.76
CA LEU A 74 5.81 -7.82 1.36
C LEU A 74 5.45 -8.44 2.71
N PHE A 75 5.26 -9.75 2.76
CA PHE A 75 4.88 -10.47 3.97
C PHE A 75 5.93 -10.27 5.07
N ALA A 76 7.21 -10.39 4.75
CA ALA A 76 8.31 -10.13 5.68
C ALA A 76 8.37 -8.67 6.17
N LYS A 77 7.88 -7.70 5.39
CA LYS A 77 7.78 -6.29 5.81
C LYS A 77 6.55 -6.02 6.68
N VAL A 78 5.49 -6.80 6.49
CA VAL A 78 4.20 -6.62 7.17
C VAL A 78 4.19 -7.34 8.51
N ASP A 79 4.80 -8.53 8.63
CA ASP A 79 4.93 -9.30 9.88
C ASP A 79 5.85 -8.56 10.86
N THR A 80 5.27 -7.64 11.63
CA THR A 80 5.99 -6.86 12.63
C THR A 80 6.17 -7.62 13.94
N SER A 81 5.29 -8.58 14.22
CA SER A 81 5.42 -9.51 15.33
C SER A 81 6.55 -10.53 15.18
N ALA A 82 7.03 -10.74 13.95
CA ALA A 82 7.98 -11.81 13.60
C ALA A 82 7.50 -13.20 14.06
N ASP A 83 6.20 -13.45 13.92
CA ASP A 83 5.57 -14.72 14.27
C ASP A 83 5.29 -15.62 13.06
N GLY A 84 5.63 -15.15 11.86
CA GLY A 84 5.41 -15.85 10.60
C GLY A 84 3.96 -15.78 10.11
N MET A 85 3.12 -14.96 10.75
CA MET A 85 1.74 -14.69 10.37
C MET A 85 1.55 -13.19 10.18
N VAL A 86 0.44 -12.84 9.56
CA VAL A 86 0.01 -11.45 9.41
C VAL A 86 -1.42 -11.34 9.90
N ASP A 87 -1.69 -10.34 10.73
CA ASP A 87 -3.06 -9.95 11.07
C ASP A 87 -3.55 -8.75 10.22
N TRP A 88 -4.84 -8.44 10.32
CA TRP A 88 -5.43 -7.33 9.57
C TRP A 88 -4.83 -5.96 9.94
N ASN A 89 -4.49 -5.75 11.21
CA ASN A 89 -3.97 -4.47 11.69
C ASN A 89 -2.56 -4.24 11.14
N GLU A 90 -1.71 -5.26 11.15
CA GLU A 90 -0.37 -5.22 10.56
C GLU A 90 -0.44 -4.87 9.07
N PHE A 91 -1.25 -5.63 8.33
CA PHE A 91 -1.42 -5.41 6.89
C PHE A 91 -1.99 -4.02 6.58
N CYS A 92 -3.04 -3.60 7.29
CA CYS A 92 -3.67 -2.29 7.09
C CYS A 92 -2.70 -1.15 7.43
N THR A 93 -1.94 -1.28 8.52
CA THR A 93 -0.94 -0.28 8.94
C THR A 93 0.12 -0.11 7.87
N TYR A 94 0.66 -1.22 7.35
CA TYR A 94 1.64 -1.19 6.27
C TYR A 94 1.08 -0.51 5.01
N MET A 95 -0.12 -0.89 4.58
CA MET A 95 -0.75 -0.30 3.38
C MET A 95 -0.99 1.21 3.55
N LEU A 96 -1.45 1.66 4.73
CA LEU A 96 -1.61 3.09 5.02
C LEU A 96 -0.29 3.86 4.94
N LEU A 97 0.79 3.29 5.45
CA LEU A 97 2.13 3.88 5.33
C LEU A 97 2.57 3.97 3.87
N HIS A 98 2.38 2.90 3.10
CA HIS A 98 2.69 2.85 1.67
C HIS A 98 1.94 3.94 0.87
N TYR A 99 0.63 4.09 1.08
CA TYR A 99 -0.14 5.15 0.41
C TYR A 99 0.35 6.55 0.77
N ARG A 100 0.66 6.78 2.06
CA ARG A 100 1.15 8.08 2.52
C ARG A 100 2.52 8.43 1.92
N GLU A 101 3.38 7.45 1.71
CA GLU A 101 4.67 7.65 1.05
C GLU A 101 4.49 7.97 -0.44
N ASN A 102 3.66 7.19 -1.15
CA ASN A 102 3.36 7.44 -2.56
C ASN A 102 2.72 8.83 -2.80
N ASP A 103 1.78 9.26 -1.95
CA ASP A 103 1.17 10.60 -2.05
C ASP A 103 2.21 11.72 -1.92
N LYS A 104 3.20 11.56 -1.03
CA LYS A 104 4.30 12.55 -0.87
C LYS A 104 5.21 12.60 -2.08
N GLU A 105 5.52 11.45 -2.68
CA GLU A 105 6.36 11.38 -3.88
C GLU A 105 5.64 11.99 -5.10
N ILE A 106 4.33 11.77 -5.24
CA ILE A 106 3.50 12.44 -6.25
C ILE A 106 3.52 13.96 -6.03
N GLN A 107 3.33 14.42 -4.79
CA GLN A 107 3.34 15.84 -4.47
C GLN A 107 4.70 16.48 -4.80
N LYS A 108 5.82 15.85 -4.42
CA LYS A 108 7.17 16.35 -4.76
C LYS A 108 7.39 16.44 -6.26
N ASN A 109 6.95 15.43 -7.04
CA ASN A 109 7.06 15.46 -8.49
C ASN A 109 6.13 16.49 -9.16
N SER A 110 4.95 16.74 -8.59
CA SER A 110 3.99 17.71 -9.15
C SER A 110 4.45 19.17 -9.03
N ILE A 111 5.25 19.49 -8.01
CA ILE A 111 5.76 20.85 -7.77
C ILE A 111 6.98 21.14 -8.66
N ALA A 112 7.69 20.11 -9.13
CA ALA A 112 8.89 20.26 -9.96
C ALA A 112 8.61 20.68 -11.42
N PHE A 113 7.35 20.69 -11.89
CA PHE A 113 7.00 21.01 -13.28
C PHE A 113 6.23 22.34 -13.47
N VAL A 114 6.02 23.14 -12.41
CA VAL A 114 5.32 24.43 -12.47
C VAL A 114 6.22 25.60 -12.06
N THR A 115 7.43 25.67 -12.60
CA THR A 115 8.26 26.89 -12.47
C THR A 115 8.92 27.28 -13.79
N GLU A 116 8.14 27.75 -14.75
CA GLU A 116 8.48 29.06 -15.30
C GLU A 116 7.43 30.05 -14.80
N PRO A 117 7.73 30.88 -13.79
CA PRO A 117 6.84 31.98 -13.44
C PRO A 117 6.86 32.98 -14.60
N THR A 118 5.87 32.92 -15.49
CA THR A 118 5.71 33.91 -16.55
C THR A 118 5.17 35.20 -15.92
N ILE A 119 6.07 36.01 -15.35
CA ILE A 119 5.76 37.37 -14.93
C ILE A 119 5.54 38.19 -16.19
N THR A 120 4.28 38.30 -16.62
CA THR A 120 3.90 39.20 -17.70
C THR A 120 3.96 40.61 -17.14
N HIS A 121 5.00 41.36 -17.49
CA HIS A 121 5.14 42.77 -17.14
C HIS A 121 3.98 43.55 -17.81
N VAL A 122 2.95 43.91 -17.04
CA VAL A 122 1.84 44.73 -17.55
C VAL A 122 2.40 46.11 -17.93
N PRO A 123 2.42 46.50 -19.21
CA PRO A 123 2.91 47.82 -19.58
C PRO A 123 1.82 48.86 -19.26
N GLN A 124 2.12 49.69 -18.26
CA GLN A 124 1.74 51.10 -18.15
C GLN A 124 0.23 51.41 -18.27
N ILE A 125 -0.47 51.54 -17.13
CA ILE A 125 -1.69 52.35 -17.07
C ILE A 125 -1.26 53.81 -17.29
N LYS A 126 -1.31 54.25 -18.55
CA LYS A 126 -1.18 55.66 -18.93
C LYS A 126 -2.50 56.34 -18.57
N VAL A 127 -2.57 56.97 -17.40
CA VAL A 127 -3.59 58.00 -17.17
C VAL A 127 -3.18 59.22 -17.98
N CYS A 128 -3.58 59.25 -19.25
CA CYS A 128 -3.50 60.45 -20.09
C CYS A 128 -4.90 61.03 -20.25
N GLY A 129 -5.06 62.26 -19.78
CA GLY A 129 -6.24 63.11 -19.98
C GLY A 129 -6.21 64.17 -18.88
N GLY A 130 -5.49 65.29 -19.01
CA GLY A 130 -5.52 66.19 -20.16
C GLY A 130 -6.47 67.33 -19.83
N MET A 131 -5.94 68.37 -19.18
CA MET A 131 -6.61 69.64 -18.91
C MET A 131 -6.67 70.47 -20.19
N VAL A 132 -7.88 70.83 -20.64
CA VAL A 132 -8.28 71.93 -21.58
C VAL A 132 -9.82 71.82 -21.72
N CYS A 133 -10.68 72.82 -21.55
CA CYS A 133 -10.59 74.28 -21.48
C CYS A 133 -11.50 74.81 -20.36
#